data_AF-A0A6L7QRI1-F1
#
_entry.id   AF-A0A6L7QRI1-F1
#
_cell.length_a   1.000
_cell.length_b   1.000
_cell.length_c   1.000
_cell.angle_alpha   90.00
_cell.angle_beta   90.00
_cell.angle_gamma   90.00
#
_symmetry.space_group_name_H-M   'P 1'
#
loop_
_entity.id
_entity.type
_entity.pdbx_description
1 polymer ?
#
loop_
_entity_poly.entity_id
_entity_poly.type
_entity_poly.pdbx_seq_one_letter_code
_entity_poly.pdbx_strand_id
1 'polypeptide(L)'
;MKKKWIISASVALALGALATVAVAERGERMRGHRQPTPWMLGRLDLTDEQKEQLQALRKEHVEVRREQREAMAAMGKEQREAVMNILTEEQQESLKEMRAKRAKFFDRRGWGGEDRHDMRRGGKGRHDARRGGQGAFSRLDLTDKQKEQFVELRTEQRTELRETRQKHRTALESVLTDEQREKLEEMKDEAFYGGGRRWRGKR
;
A
#
# COMPACT_ATOMS: atom_id res chain seq x y z
N MET A 1 -25.92 13.99 3.25
CA MET A 1 -25.25 14.85 2.25
C MET A 1 -23.85 14.30 1.98
N LYS A 2 -23.61 13.70 0.82
CA LYS A 2 -22.30 13.11 0.46
C LYS A 2 -21.36 14.21 -0.02
N LYS A 3 -20.53 14.76 0.86
CA LYS A 3 -19.47 15.72 0.48
C LYS A 3 -18.39 14.93 -0.28
N LYS A 4 -18.34 15.11 -1.61
CA LYS A 4 -17.25 14.57 -2.44
C LYS A 4 -15.99 15.38 -2.10
N TRP A 5 -15.10 14.82 -1.30
CA TRP A 5 -13.81 15.41 -0.98
C TRP A 5 -12.88 15.25 -2.19
N ILE A 6 -12.96 16.22 -3.11
CA ILE A 6 -11.99 16.36 -4.19
C ILE A 6 -10.77 17.03 -3.57
N ILE A 7 -9.83 16.25 -3.07
CA ILE A 7 -8.48 16.75 -2.78
C ILE A 7 -7.78 16.87 -4.13
N SER A 8 -8.07 17.97 -4.83
CA SER A 8 -7.35 18.39 -6.04
C SER A 8 -5.99 18.92 -5.61
N ALA A 9 -5.04 18.02 -5.37
CA ALA A 9 -3.62 18.37 -5.33
C ALA A 9 -3.18 18.67 -6.77
N SER A 10 -3.38 19.93 -7.17
CA SER A 10 -2.95 20.49 -8.45
C SER A 10 -1.43 20.68 -8.42
N VAL A 11 -0.69 19.59 -8.64
CA VAL A 11 0.76 19.67 -8.84
C VAL A 11 1.01 20.16 -10.27
N ALA A 12 1.18 21.47 -10.42
CA ALA A 12 1.61 22.08 -11.68
C ALA A 12 3.13 21.90 -11.82
N LEU A 13 3.54 20.75 -12.35
CA LEU A 13 4.93 20.54 -12.80
C LEU A 13 5.07 21.14 -14.20
N ALA A 14 5.44 22.41 -14.26
CA ALA A 14 5.94 23.05 -15.47
C ALA A 14 7.39 22.61 -15.69
N LEU A 15 7.59 21.46 -16.34
CA LEU A 15 8.87 21.11 -16.96
C LEU A 15 8.65 21.06 -18.46
N GLY A 16 9.02 22.16 -19.12
CA GLY A 16 9.03 22.28 -20.56
C GLY A 16 10.11 21.38 -21.16
N ALA A 17 9.66 20.31 -21.81
CA ALA A 17 10.29 19.74 -23.00
C ALA A 17 9.21 19.00 -23.80
N LEU A 18 8.91 19.52 -24.99
CA LEU A 18 8.00 18.92 -25.95
C LEU A 18 8.61 17.63 -26.50
N ALA A 19 8.31 16.50 -25.90
CA ALA A 19 8.46 15.19 -26.52
C ALA A 19 7.07 14.57 -26.65
N THR A 20 6.50 14.62 -27.85
CA THR A 20 5.27 13.90 -28.20
C THR A 20 5.57 12.41 -28.26
N VAL A 21 5.53 11.74 -27.11
CA VAL A 21 5.65 10.29 -27.04
C VAL A 21 4.25 9.70 -27.15
N ALA A 22 3.99 9.01 -28.26
CA ALA A 22 2.79 8.20 -28.42
C ALA A 22 2.83 7.06 -27.38
N VAL A 23 2.06 7.20 -26.30
CA VAL A 23 1.88 6.15 -25.31
C VAL A 23 0.92 5.13 -25.93
N ALA A 24 1.48 4.03 -26.46
CA ALA A 24 0.68 2.88 -26.82
C ALA A 24 0.07 2.28 -25.54
N GLU A 25 -1.27 2.27 -25.46
CA GLU A 25 -2.02 1.59 -24.39
C GLU A 25 -1.78 0.08 -24.48
N ARG A 26 -0.71 -0.38 -23.82
CA ARG A 26 -0.45 -1.81 -23.63
C ARG A 26 -1.51 -2.34 -22.65
N GLY A 27 -2.47 -3.11 -23.17
CA GLY A 27 -3.58 -3.68 -22.42
C GLY A 27 -3.14 -4.43 -21.16
N GLU A 28 -3.32 -3.77 -20.01
CA GLU A 28 -2.69 -4.16 -18.76
C GLU A 28 -3.67 -4.86 -17.82
N ARG A 29 -3.63 -6.19 -17.82
CA ARG A 29 -3.98 -6.97 -16.63
C ARG A 29 -2.84 -6.84 -15.61
N MET A 30 -2.60 -5.62 -15.10
CA MET A 30 -1.61 -5.37 -14.07
C MET A 30 -2.07 -5.98 -12.74
N ARG A 31 -1.66 -7.23 -12.51
CA ARG A 31 -1.52 -7.78 -11.15
C ARG A 31 -0.71 -6.76 -10.35
N GLY A 32 -1.17 -6.41 -9.15
CA GLY A 32 -0.62 -5.33 -8.33
C GLY A 32 0.85 -5.51 -7.95
N HIS A 33 1.75 -5.30 -8.92
CA HIS A 33 3.19 -5.34 -8.73
C HIS A 33 3.56 -4.25 -7.75
N ARG A 34 4.35 -4.64 -6.75
CA ARG A 34 4.86 -3.71 -5.74
C ARG A 34 5.64 -2.61 -6.46
N GLN A 35 5.45 -1.38 -6.00
CA GLN A 35 6.23 -0.22 -6.46
C GLN A 35 7.72 -0.56 -6.38
N PRO A 36 8.53 -0.10 -7.36
CA PRO A 36 9.96 -0.37 -7.37
C PRO A 36 10.56 0.09 -6.04
N THR A 37 11.33 -0.80 -5.41
CA THR A 37 11.96 -0.48 -4.14
C THR A 37 13.14 0.46 -4.38
N PRO A 38 13.51 1.34 -3.42
CA PRO A 38 14.67 2.21 -3.58
C PRO A 38 15.96 1.49 -3.98
N TRP A 39 16.09 0.22 -3.57
CA TRP A 39 17.19 -0.66 -3.96
C TRP A 39 17.21 -1.03 -5.45
N MET A 40 16.05 -1.18 -6.10
CA MET A 40 15.97 -1.45 -7.54
C MET A 40 16.43 -0.24 -8.34
N LEU A 41 16.03 0.96 -7.93
CA LEU A 41 16.43 2.20 -8.60
C LEU A 41 17.95 2.44 -8.50
N GLY A 42 18.59 2.00 -7.42
CA GLY A 42 20.04 2.11 -7.26
C GLY A 42 20.85 1.18 -8.19
N ARG A 43 20.20 0.26 -8.90
CA ARG A 43 20.82 -0.61 -9.92
C ARG A 43 20.68 -0.06 -11.35
N LEU A 44 19.96 1.06 -11.50
CA LEU A 44 19.89 1.78 -12.75
C LEU A 44 21.09 2.72 -12.82
N ASP A 45 21.73 2.77 -13.98
CA ASP A 45 22.84 3.70 -14.26
C ASP A 45 22.24 5.10 -14.51
N LEU A 46 21.80 5.74 -13.43
CA LEU A 46 21.14 7.04 -13.47
C LEU A 46 22.17 8.16 -13.69
N THR A 47 21.83 9.12 -14.55
CA THR A 47 22.61 10.36 -14.67
C THR A 47 22.46 11.21 -13.40
N ASP A 48 23.35 12.17 -13.20
CA ASP A 48 23.29 13.03 -12.02
C ASP A 48 22.03 13.92 -12.02
N GLU A 49 21.61 14.39 -13.20
CA GLU A 49 20.34 15.09 -13.39
C GLU A 49 19.13 14.22 -13.01
N GLN A 50 19.12 12.94 -13.44
CA GLN A 50 18.06 11.99 -13.06
C GLN A 50 18.04 11.73 -11.55
N LYS A 51 19.22 11.64 -10.90
CA LYS A 51 19.29 11.47 -9.44
C LYS A 51 18.71 12.66 -8.71
N GLU A 52 18.99 13.88 -9.17
CA GLU A 52 18.45 15.11 -8.59
C GLU A 52 16.92 15.18 -8.75
N GLN A 53 16.41 14.89 -9.95
CA GLN A 53 14.98 14.80 -10.22
C GLN A 53 14.29 13.75 -9.33
N LEU A 54 14.88 12.56 -9.18
CA LEU A 54 14.37 11.51 -8.29
C LEU A 54 14.42 11.93 -6.82
N GLN A 55 15.42 12.70 -6.40
CA GLN A 55 15.51 13.20 -5.03
C GLN A 55 14.44 14.25 -4.75
N ALA A 56 14.21 15.17 -5.69
CA ALA A 56 13.12 16.15 -5.61
C ALA A 56 11.75 15.45 -5.53
N LEU A 57 11.50 14.50 -6.43
CA LEU A 57 10.27 13.70 -6.45
C LEU A 57 10.08 12.91 -5.15
N ARG A 58 11.16 12.34 -4.58
CA ARG A 58 11.09 11.66 -3.27
C ARG A 58 10.72 12.61 -2.14
N LYS A 59 11.28 13.82 -2.08
CA LYS A 59 10.95 14.82 -1.05
C LYS A 59 9.47 15.22 -1.16
N GLU A 60 9.01 15.55 -2.35
CA GLU A 60 7.60 15.86 -2.62
C GLU A 60 6.69 14.69 -2.20
N HIS A 61 7.04 13.46 -2.61
CA HIS A 61 6.26 12.29 -2.25
C HIS A 61 6.27 11.99 -0.74
N VAL A 62 7.32 12.36 0.00
CA VAL A 62 7.32 12.24 1.47
C VAL A 62 6.27 13.16 2.08
N GLU A 63 6.19 14.40 1.62
CA GLU A 63 5.18 15.37 2.09
C GLU A 63 3.76 14.91 1.70
N VAL A 64 3.55 14.54 0.43
CA VAL A 64 2.28 13.96 -0.04
C VAL A 64 1.90 12.72 0.79
N ARG A 65 2.87 11.86 1.14
CA ARG A 65 2.60 10.71 2.00
C ARG A 65 2.33 11.07 3.45
N ARG A 66 2.87 12.18 3.97
CA ARG A 66 2.53 12.68 5.31
C ARG A 66 1.07 13.13 5.32
N GLU A 67 0.68 13.98 4.38
CA GLU A 67 -0.70 14.43 4.21
C GLU A 67 -1.65 13.26 3.97
N GLN A 68 -1.27 12.33 3.08
CA GLN A 68 -2.06 11.12 2.84
C GLN A 68 -2.17 10.26 4.11
N ARG A 69 -1.13 10.16 4.94
CA ARG A 69 -1.21 9.43 6.22
C ARG A 69 -2.17 10.11 7.19
N GLU A 70 -2.15 11.43 7.26
CA GLU A 70 -3.06 12.20 8.11
C GLU A 70 -4.51 12.09 7.62
N ALA A 71 -4.74 12.24 6.31
CA ALA A 71 -6.04 12.02 5.68
C ALA A 71 -6.54 10.59 5.91
N MET A 72 -5.68 9.58 5.72
CA MET A 72 -6.01 8.18 5.99
C MET A 72 -6.24 7.91 7.48
N ALA A 73 -5.57 8.63 8.38
CA ALA A 73 -5.81 8.53 9.81
C ALA A 73 -7.16 9.15 10.19
N ALA A 74 -7.51 10.31 9.62
CA ALA A 74 -8.80 10.97 9.80
C ALA A 74 -9.94 10.12 9.24
N MET A 75 -9.86 9.72 7.98
CA MET A 75 -10.78 8.77 7.35
C MET A 75 -10.86 7.45 8.14
N GLY A 76 -9.73 6.96 8.65
CA GLY A 76 -9.68 5.77 9.49
C GLY A 76 -10.33 5.93 10.86
N LYS A 77 -10.52 7.15 11.37
CA LYS A 77 -11.33 7.45 12.56
C LYS A 77 -12.81 7.48 12.19
N GLU A 78 -13.17 8.22 11.14
CA GLU A 78 -14.55 8.32 10.64
C GLU A 78 -15.10 6.94 10.26
N GLN A 79 -14.32 6.10 9.58
CA GLN A 79 -14.70 4.73 9.27
C GLN A 79 -14.93 3.91 10.54
N ARG A 80 -14.13 4.08 11.59
CA ARG A 80 -14.37 3.37 12.84
C ARG A 80 -15.69 3.79 13.45
N GLU A 81 -16.01 5.08 13.44
CA GLU A 81 -17.28 5.60 13.94
C GLU A 81 -18.46 5.10 13.12
N ALA A 82 -18.39 5.19 11.79
CA ALA A 82 -19.39 4.64 10.89
C ALA A 82 -19.63 3.14 11.13
N VAL A 83 -18.55 2.39 11.35
CA VAL A 83 -18.62 0.98 11.69
C VAL A 83 -19.28 0.75 13.04
N MET A 84 -18.99 1.56 14.07
CA MET A 84 -19.66 1.43 15.36
C MET A 84 -21.17 1.67 15.20
N ASN A 85 -21.58 2.64 14.39
CA ASN A 85 -23.00 2.95 14.16
C ASN A 85 -23.77 1.83 13.42
N ILE A 86 -23.06 0.98 12.67
CA ILE A 86 -23.64 -0.16 11.95
C ILE A 86 -23.81 -1.38 12.86
N LEU A 87 -22.95 -1.52 13.88
CA LEU A 87 -22.92 -2.68 14.77
C LEU A 87 -23.93 -2.55 15.91
N THR A 88 -24.48 -3.69 16.34
CA THR A 88 -25.27 -3.76 17.58
C THR A 88 -24.41 -3.53 18.80
N GLU A 89 -25.01 -3.18 19.94
CA GLU A 89 -24.26 -2.93 21.19
C GLU A 89 -23.39 -4.12 21.62
N GLU A 90 -23.94 -5.34 21.53
CA GLU A 90 -23.21 -6.58 21.81
C GLU A 90 -22.00 -6.77 20.88
N GLN A 91 -22.17 -6.50 19.57
CA GLN A 91 -21.08 -6.58 18.60
C GLN A 91 -20.01 -5.52 18.85
N GLN A 92 -20.40 -4.31 19.27
CA GLN A 92 -19.48 -3.24 19.64
C GLN A 92 -18.62 -3.62 20.85
N GLU A 93 -19.22 -4.24 21.87
CA GLU A 93 -18.50 -4.69 23.07
C GLU A 93 -17.49 -5.79 22.73
N SER A 94 -17.91 -6.80 21.98
CA SER A 94 -17.02 -7.85 21.45
C SER A 94 -15.83 -7.24 20.67
N LEU A 95 -16.10 -6.23 19.83
CA LEU A 95 -15.05 -5.54 19.08
C LEU A 95 -14.09 -4.75 19.98
N LYS A 96 -14.58 -4.11 21.05
CA LYS A 96 -13.74 -3.42 22.05
C LYS A 96 -12.85 -4.42 22.78
N GLU A 97 -13.38 -5.56 23.20
CA GLU A 97 -12.63 -6.61 23.88
C GLU A 97 -11.52 -7.20 22.99
N MET A 98 -11.84 -7.50 21.73
CA MET A 98 -10.85 -7.95 20.74
C MET A 98 -9.74 -6.90 20.53
N ARG A 99 -10.08 -5.61 20.47
CA ARG A 99 -9.10 -4.51 20.36
C ARG A 99 -8.20 -4.43 21.59
N ALA A 100 -8.76 -4.56 22.80
CA ALA A 100 -7.99 -4.54 24.04
C ALA A 100 -7.03 -5.74 24.15
N LYS A 101 -7.49 -6.95 23.82
CA LYS A 101 -6.64 -8.16 23.73
C LYS A 101 -5.50 -7.95 22.75
N ARG A 102 -5.79 -7.35 21.59
CA ARG A 102 -4.78 -7.04 20.57
C ARG A 102 -3.79 -5.96 21.03
N ALA A 103 -4.24 -4.92 21.73
CA ALA A 103 -3.37 -3.89 22.29
C ALA A 103 -2.39 -4.50 23.30
N LYS A 104 -2.87 -5.29 24.27
CA LYS A 104 -2.03 -6.02 25.25
C LYS A 104 -0.99 -6.91 24.57
N PHE A 105 -1.34 -7.54 23.46
CA PHE A 105 -0.41 -8.36 22.68
C PHE A 105 0.73 -7.54 22.05
N PHE A 106 0.46 -6.29 21.65
CA PHE A 106 1.49 -5.39 21.13
C PHE A 106 2.33 -4.77 22.25
N ASP A 107 1.73 -4.42 23.39
CA ASP A 107 2.44 -3.82 24.53
C ASP A 107 3.43 -4.81 25.15
N ARG A 108 3.02 -6.07 25.38
CA ARG A 108 3.91 -7.14 25.88
C ARG A 108 5.09 -7.44 24.96
N ARG A 109 4.97 -7.08 23.68
CA ARG A 109 6.00 -7.32 22.68
C ARG A 109 6.91 -6.14 22.43
N GLY A 110 6.89 -5.15 23.34
CA GLY A 110 7.83 -4.04 23.47
C GLY A 110 8.54 -3.69 22.17
N TRP A 111 8.18 -2.56 21.57
CA TRP A 111 8.86 -2.12 20.35
C TRP A 111 10.39 -1.93 20.48
N GLY A 112 10.96 -2.09 21.69
CA GLY A 112 12.39 -2.15 21.99
C GLY A 112 12.91 -3.45 22.64
N GLY A 113 12.15 -4.56 22.66
CA GLY A 113 12.64 -5.83 23.23
C GLY A 113 13.75 -6.47 22.39
N GLU A 114 14.88 -6.78 23.04
CA GLU A 114 16.10 -7.41 22.48
C GLU A 114 15.82 -8.76 21.77
N ASP A 115 14.69 -9.40 22.10
CA ASP A 115 14.23 -10.67 21.52
C ASP A 115 13.60 -10.58 20.10
N ARG A 116 13.76 -9.45 19.41
CA ARG A 116 13.27 -9.31 18.01
C ARG A 116 13.98 -10.23 17.02
N HIS A 117 15.16 -10.76 17.37
CA HIS A 117 15.96 -11.59 16.48
C HIS A 117 15.32 -12.94 16.16
N ASP A 118 14.46 -13.48 17.03
CA ASP A 118 13.92 -14.83 16.83
C ASP A 118 12.68 -14.85 15.92
N MET A 119 11.96 -13.74 15.78
CA MET A 119 10.82 -13.66 14.85
C MET A 119 11.20 -13.49 13.38
N ARG A 120 12.47 -13.18 13.09
CA ARG A 120 12.98 -13.02 11.71
C ARG A 120 13.49 -14.34 11.12
N ARG A 121 13.75 -15.37 11.93
CA ARG A 121 14.14 -16.73 11.49
C ARG A 121 12.93 -17.68 11.44
N GLY A 122 12.15 -17.59 10.36
CA GLY A 122 11.63 -18.81 9.72
C GLY A 122 10.54 -19.65 10.42
N GLY A 123 9.81 -19.14 11.40
CA GLY A 123 8.64 -19.85 11.94
C GLY A 123 7.51 -19.98 10.90
N LYS A 124 7.39 -21.14 10.26
CA LYS A 124 6.36 -21.50 9.24
C LYS A 124 4.90 -21.27 9.66
N GLY A 125 4.61 -20.96 10.93
CA GLY A 125 3.25 -20.82 11.47
C GLY A 125 2.59 -19.43 11.36
N ARG A 126 3.20 -18.42 10.72
CA ARG A 126 2.60 -17.06 10.60
C ARG A 126 1.90 -16.76 9.28
N HIS A 127 1.90 -17.70 8.34
CA HIS A 127 1.29 -17.47 7.02
C HIS A 127 -0.23 -17.62 7.00
N ASP A 128 -0.81 -18.43 7.90
CA ASP A 128 -2.26 -18.69 7.87
C ASP A 128 -3.09 -17.52 8.41
N ALA A 129 -2.61 -16.81 9.44
CA ALA A 129 -3.30 -15.62 9.95
C ALA A 129 -3.30 -14.41 8.98
N ARG A 130 -2.49 -14.44 7.91
CA ARG A 130 -2.37 -13.34 6.93
C ARG A 130 -3.09 -13.61 5.61
N ARG A 131 -3.43 -14.86 5.29
CA ARG A 131 -3.91 -15.22 3.94
C ARG A 131 -5.44 -15.16 3.78
N GLY A 132 -6.19 -15.13 4.88
CA GLY A 132 -7.65 -15.22 4.83
C GLY A 132 -8.42 -13.91 4.65
N GLY A 133 -7.82 -12.72 4.84
CA GLY A 133 -8.54 -11.44 4.72
C GLY A 133 -9.73 -11.24 5.68
N GLN A 134 -10.07 -12.27 6.44
CA GLN A 134 -11.02 -12.34 7.53
C GLN A 134 -10.40 -11.59 8.71
N GLY A 135 -10.41 -10.26 8.62
CA GLY A 135 -10.01 -9.38 9.72
C GLY A 135 -10.91 -9.60 10.95
N ALA A 136 -10.70 -8.81 12.00
CA ALA A 136 -11.48 -8.91 13.25
C ALA A 136 -13.00 -8.98 13.06
N PHE A 137 -13.52 -8.47 11.94
CA PHE A 137 -14.92 -8.48 11.56
C PHE A 137 -15.49 -9.84 11.13
N SER A 138 -14.68 -10.81 10.72
CA SER A 138 -15.18 -12.14 10.34
C SER A 138 -15.66 -12.97 11.53
N ARG A 139 -15.31 -12.52 12.75
CA ARG A 139 -15.74 -13.12 14.01
C ARG A 139 -17.00 -12.47 14.56
N LEU A 140 -17.49 -11.42 13.90
CA LEU A 140 -18.78 -10.83 14.21
C LEU A 140 -19.80 -11.50 13.28
N ASP A 141 -20.91 -11.95 13.83
CA ASP A 141 -22.03 -12.49 13.07
C ASP A 141 -22.77 -11.33 12.36
N LEU A 142 -22.14 -10.79 11.32
CA LEU A 142 -22.65 -9.65 10.57
C LEU A 142 -23.84 -10.05 9.69
N THR A 143 -24.87 -9.22 9.67
CA THR A 143 -25.97 -9.34 8.72
C THR A 143 -25.49 -8.98 7.31
N ASP A 144 -26.20 -9.44 6.27
CA ASP A 144 -25.79 -9.17 4.89
C ASP A 144 -25.83 -7.67 4.54
N LYS A 145 -26.80 -6.94 5.10
CA LYS A 145 -26.85 -5.46 4.99
C LYS A 145 -25.61 -4.80 5.59
N GLN A 146 -25.15 -5.25 6.76
CA GLN A 146 -23.92 -4.72 7.37
C GLN A 146 -22.71 -5.04 6.46
N LYS A 147 -22.62 -6.27 5.92
CA LYS A 147 -21.53 -6.67 5.01
C LYS A 147 -21.47 -5.79 3.77
N GLU A 148 -22.61 -5.47 3.15
CA GLU A 148 -22.68 -4.57 1.98
C GLU A 148 -22.13 -3.17 2.32
N GLN A 149 -22.54 -2.59 3.45
CA GLN A 149 -22.04 -1.29 3.91
C GLN A 149 -20.51 -1.31 4.13
N PHE A 150 -19.97 -2.40 4.68
CA PHE A 150 -18.52 -2.57 4.80
C PHE A 150 -17.80 -2.67 3.46
N VAL A 151 -18.42 -3.29 2.45
CA VAL A 151 -17.84 -3.41 1.11
C VAL A 151 -17.77 -2.04 0.46
N GLU A 152 -18.86 -1.25 0.49
CA GLU A 152 -18.91 0.11 -0.05
C GLU A 152 -17.82 1.01 0.56
N LEU A 153 -17.73 1.05 1.91
CA LEU A 153 -16.71 1.81 2.64
C LEU A 153 -15.28 1.41 2.26
N ARG A 154 -15.03 0.12 2.01
CA ARG A 154 -13.69 -0.37 1.61
C ARG A 154 -13.38 -0.09 0.16
N THR A 155 -14.38 -0.06 -0.73
CA THR A 155 -14.16 0.16 -2.15
C THR A 155 -13.72 1.60 -2.43
N GLU A 156 -14.39 2.59 -1.85
CA GLU A 156 -14.05 4.02 -2.03
C GLU A 156 -12.61 4.33 -1.56
N GLN A 157 -12.22 3.80 -0.41
CA GLN A 157 -10.85 3.97 0.09
C GLN A 157 -9.81 3.29 -0.80
N ARG A 158 -10.15 2.10 -1.34
CA ARG A 158 -9.24 1.37 -2.23
C ARG A 158 -9.03 2.10 -3.55
N THR A 159 -10.04 2.77 -4.09
CA THR A 159 -9.91 3.55 -5.33
C THR A 159 -9.00 4.75 -5.13
N GLU A 160 -9.18 5.52 -4.06
CA GLU A 160 -8.33 6.69 -3.77
C GLU A 160 -6.85 6.29 -3.54
N LEU A 161 -6.61 5.19 -2.82
CA LEU A 161 -5.25 4.66 -2.64
C LEU A 161 -4.64 4.12 -3.93
N ARG A 162 -5.44 3.65 -4.89
CA ARG A 162 -4.94 3.20 -6.19
C ARG A 162 -4.53 4.39 -7.05
N GLU A 163 -5.37 5.42 -7.09
CA GLU A 163 -5.09 6.63 -7.87
C GLU A 163 -3.82 7.33 -7.41
N THR A 164 -3.66 7.53 -6.10
CA THR A 164 -2.43 8.14 -5.54
C THR A 164 -1.18 7.34 -5.88
N ARG A 165 -1.23 6.00 -5.80
CA ARG A 165 -0.11 5.13 -6.21
C ARG A 165 0.18 5.19 -7.70
N GLN A 166 -0.85 5.29 -8.54
CA GLN A 166 -0.70 5.38 -9.99
C GLN A 166 -0.03 6.71 -10.36
N LYS A 167 -0.48 7.83 -9.78
CA LYS A 167 0.15 9.15 -9.98
C LYS A 167 1.64 9.16 -9.62
N HIS A 168 2.00 8.59 -8.47
CA HIS A 168 3.41 8.47 -8.08
C HIS A 168 4.21 7.58 -9.04
N ARG A 169 3.61 6.47 -9.51
CA ARG A 169 4.26 5.57 -10.47
C ARG A 169 4.52 6.28 -11.80
N THR A 170 3.53 6.97 -12.35
CA THR A 170 3.67 7.69 -13.63
C THR A 170 4.70 8.81 -13.53
N ALA A 171 4.74 9.53 -12.40
CA ALA A 171 5.76 10.56 -12.16
C ALA A 171 7.18 9.98 -12.05
N LEU A 172 7.34 8.79 -11.46
CA LEU A 172 8.63 8.09 -11.46
C LEU A 172 9.04 7.64 -12.86
N GLU A 173 8.11 7.07 -13.62
CA GLU A 173 8.37 6.54 -14.96
C GLU A 173 8.73 7.65 -15.95
N SER A 174 8.24 8.88 -15.79
CA SER A 174 8.60 10.00 -16.66
C SER A 174 10.04 10.50 -16.49
N VAL A 175 10.73 10.15 -15.40
CA VAL A 175 12.15 10.50 -15.17
C VAL A 175 13.09 9.46 -15.80
N LEU A 176 12.58 8.25 -16.06
CA LEU A 176 13.37 7.14 -16.56
C LEU A 176 13.34 7.09 -18.09
N THR A 177 14.45 6.66 -18.69
CA THR A 177 14.51 6.34 -20.11
C THR A 177 13.74 5.04 -20.40
N ASP A 178 13.42 4.80 -21.67
CA ASP A 178 12.72 3.58 -22.12
C ASP A 178 13.46 2.31 -21.70
N GLU A 179 14.77 2.29 -21.91
CA GLU A 179 15.66 1.18 -21.52
C GLU A 179 15.67 0.96 -20.00
N GLN A 180 15.72 2.06 -19.22
CA GLN A 180 15.67 1.98 -17.75
C GLN A 180 14.32 1.45 -17.26
N ARG A 181 13.21 1.79 -17.94
CA ARG A 181 11.87 1.28 -17.62
C ARG A 181 11.76 -0.22 -17.89
N GLU A 182 12.30 -0.69 -19.00
CA GLU A 182 12.33 -2.13 -19.33
C GLU A 182 13.12 -2.92 -18.28
N LYS A 183 14.35 -2.49 -17.97
CA LYS A 183 15.19 -3.09 -16.91
C LYS A 183 14.49 -3.09 -15.54
N LEU A 184 13.71 -2.05 -15.25
CA LEU A 184 12.94 -1.95 -14.02
C LEU A 184 11.76 -2.94 -13.96
N GLU A 185 11.08 -3.19 -15.09
CA GLU A 185 10.06 -4.24 -15.17
C GLU A 185 10.66 -5.65 -15.01
N GLU A 186 11.80 -5.94 -15.64
CA GLU A 186 12.52 -7.21 -15.44
C GLU A 186 12.87 -7.45 -13.98
N MET A 187 13.42 -6.42 -13.30
CA MET A 187 13.72 -6.50 -11.87
C MET A 187 12.46 -6.71 -11.00
N LYS A 188 11.32 -6.13 -11.38
CA LYS A 188 10.04 -6.34 -10.68
C LYS A 188 9.57 -7.77 -10.84
N ASP A 189 9.67 -8.33 -12.05
CA ASP A 189 9.31 -9.72 -12.32
C ASP A 189 10.22 -10.68 -11.57
N GLU A 190 11.53 -10.45 -11.59
CA GLU A 190 12.48 -11.25 -10.83
C GLU A 190 12.18 -11.19 -9.33
N ALA A 191 11.92 -10.01 -8.77
CA ALA A 191 11.63 -9.86 -7.34
C ALA A 191 10.27 -10.46 -6.95
N PHE A 192 9.28 -10.41 -7.84
CA PHE A 192 7.93 -10.90 -7.57
C PHE A 192 7.80 -12.41 -7.75
N TYR A 193 8.30 -12.94 -8.87
CA TYR A 193 8.33 -14.37 -9.14
C TYR A 193 9.49 -15.07 -8.44
N GLY A 194 10.34 -14.29 -7.77
CA GLY A 194 11.39 -14.76 -6.88
C GLY A 194 12.44 -15.52 -7.67
N GLY A 195 13.23 -14.79 -8.46
CA GLY A 195 14.43 -15.25 -9.17
C GLY A 195 15.01 -16.47 -8.47
N GLY A 196 14.65 -17.63 -8.99
CA GLY A 196 14.82 -18.94 -8.35
C GLY A 196 14.83 -18.93 -6.81
N ARG A 197 13.66 -19.02 -6.16
CA ARG A 197 13.62 -19.96 -5.02
C ARG A 197 13.98 -21.32 -5.60
N ARG A 198 15.28 -21.62 -5.55
CA ARG A 198 15.87 -22.96 -5.51
C ARG A 198 14.81 -23.84 -4.88
N TRP A 199 14.23 -24.69 -5.74
CA TRP A 199 13.68 -25.96 -5.33
C TRP A 199 14.65 -26.50 -4.28
N ARG A 200 14.28 -26.40 -2.99
CA ARG A 200 14.97 -27.15 -1.95
C ARG A 200 14.59 -28.59 -2.26
N GLY A 201 15.36 -29.20 -3.16
CA GLY A 201 15.34 -30.63 -3.38
C GLY A 201 15.41 -31.26 -1.99
N LYS A 202 14.35 -31.95 -1.63
CA LYS A 202 14.38 -32.89 -0.51
C LYS A 202 15.50 -33.88 -0.87
N ARG A 203 16.62 -33.81 -0.15
CA ARG A 203 17.46 -34.99 0.05
C ARG A 203 16.78 -35.83 1.11
#